data_AF-L0GJL6-F1
#
_entry.id   AF-L0GJL6-F1
#
_cell.length_a   1.000
_cell.length_b   1.000
_cell.length_c   1.000
_cell.angle_alpha   90.00
_cell.angle_beta   90.00
_cell.angle_gamma   90.00
#
_symmetry.space_group_name_H-M   'P 1'
#
loop_
_entity.id
_entity.type
_entity.pdbx_description
1 polymer ?
#
loop_
_entity_poly.entity_id
_entity_poly.type
_entity_poly.pdbx_seq_one_letter_code
_entity_poly.pdbx_strand_id
1 'polypeptide(L)'
;MTSFITQCPNCSTRFRVGRSQLRAAHGAVRCGACLEVFNAAHHLLRDELNPTQPLSAPEAAPARPQTTGVATANTAATTKADETLWIHDDLDLDSLDLDEELAKLEQQERELARDLLSLEPDRQTSSESVARKADTASAHDESWAEILLNAERGVGPATDSAREETIHFTPVTAESPQPPSPLAISSVPLSTAKAQQIRSERIEPALASSTASENENENDAASSTAPRREPDLRGEPLFELDDEPLQLDWQERKKPWGRWLGWGALNILAVLALGAQYVVYNYEELSRQHQYRAWFERICPTLGCELPALVDIDQIKSSNLVVRSHPDFTGALVVDAILYNRATFAQPFPLLEIRFADLNGKLLASRSFKPSEYLSGELAGRSQMPPQVPIHIALDILDPGAKAVNYSLSFHSPE
;
A
#
# COMPACT_ATOMS: atom_id res chain seq x y z
N MET A 1 -30.74 -27.19 -26.58
CA MET A 1 -31.49 -26.62 -25.44
C MET A 1 -32.77 -26.02 -25.98
N THR A 2 -33.95 -26.51 -25.59
CA THR A 2 -35.23 -25.96 -26.06
C THR A 2 -35.65 -24.82 -25.14
N SER A 3 -35.62 -23.59 -25.66
CA SER A 3 -36.18 -22.39 -25.01
C SER A 3 -37.60 -22.16 -25.54
N PHE A 4 -38.51 -21.82 -24.65
CA PHE A 4 -39.88 -21.44 -25.00
C PHE A 4 -40.08 -19.95 -24.70
N ILE A 5 -40.98 -19.28 -25.42
CA ILE A 5 -41.36 -17.89 -25.14
C ILE A 5 -42.71 -17.90 -24.40
N THR A 6 -42.78 -17.22 -23.26
CA THR A 6 -43.99 -17.07 -22.45
C THR A 6 -44.37 -15.60 -22.32
N GLN A 7 -45.67 -15.32 -22.26
CA GLN A 7 -46.19 -13.97 -22.07
C GLN A 7 -46.83 -13.83 -20.68
N CYS A 8 -46.52 -12.74 -19.96
CA CYS A 8 -47.14 -12.43 -18.67
C CYS A 8 -48.58 -11.92 -18.87
N PRO A 9 -49.58 -12.42 -18.12
CA PRO A 9 -50.96 -11.96 -18.21
C PRO A 9 -51.19 -10.54 -17.65
N ASN A 10 -50.32 -10.05 -16.75
CA ASN A 10 -50.50 -8.75 -16.08
C ASN A 10 -49.93 -7.58 -16.90
N CYS A 11 -48.68 -7.71 -17.37
CA CYS A 11 -47.98 -6.64 -18.08
C CYS A 11 -47.68 -6.95 -19.55
N SER A 12 -48.14 -8.09 -20.07
CA SER A 12 -47.94 -8.54 -21.45
C SER A 12 -46.48 -8.71 -21.90
N THR A 13 -45.50 -8.60 -21.00
CA THR A 13 -44.08 -8.78 -21.33
C THR A 13 -43.78 -10.22 -21.77
N ARG A 14 -42.97 -10.36 -22.82
CA ARG A 14 -42.55 -11.65 -23.39
C ARG A 14 -41.14 -11.98 -22.93
N PHE A 15 -40.93 -13.20 -22.43
CA PHE A 15 -39.62 -13.65 -21.96
C PHE A 15 -39.38 -15.13 -22.28
N ARG A 16 -38.10 -15.52 -22.30
CA ARG A 16 -37.68 -16.88 -22.64
C ARG A 16 -37.53 -17.71 -21.37
N VAL A 17 -38.19 -18.87 -21.33
CA VAL A 17 -38.11 -19.82 -20.21
C VAL A 17 -37.55 -21.15 -20.70
N GLY A 18 -36.59 -21.69 -19.95
CA GLY A 18 -35.98 -22.98 -20.23
C GLY A 18 -36.84 -24.15 -19.76
N ARG A 19 -36.72 -25.30 -20.44
CA ARG A 19 -37.44 -26.53 -20.03
C ARG A 19 -37.06 -27.03 -18.63
N SER A 20 -35.84 -26.76 -18.15
CA SER A 20 -35.39 -27.08 -16.79
C SER A 20 -36.09 -26.20 -15.73
N GLN A 21 -36.25 -24.91 -16.01
CA GLN A 21 -36.92 -23.95 -15.13
C GLN A 21 -38.41 -24.25 -14.98
N LEU A 22 -39.08 -24.64 -16.08
CA LEU A 22 -40.48 -25.07 -16.02
C LEU A 22 -40.68 -26.34 -15.18
N ARG A 23 -39.72 -27.27 -15.19
CA ARG A 23 -39.81 -28.50 -14.38
C ARG A 23 -39.51 -28.27 -12.90
N ALA A 24 -38.54 -27.42 -12.59
CA ALA A 24 -38.09 -27.19 -11.21
C ALA A 24 -39.20 -26.61 -10.31
N ALA A 25 -40.11 -25.79 -10.87
CA ALA A 25 -41.14 -25.08 -10.12
C ALA A 25 -42.58 -25.40 -10.59
N HIS A 26 -42.82 -26.57 -11.20
CA HIS A 26 -44.15 -26.95 -11.71
C HIS A 26 -44.79 -25.90 -12.64
N GLY A 27 -43.97 -25.15 -13.38
CA GLY A 27 -44.40 -24.10 -14.31
C GLY A 27 -44.64 -22.72 -13.68
N ALA A 28 -44.53 -22.55 -12.36
CA ALA A 28 -44.66 -21.24 -11.72
C ALA A 28 -43.41 -20.38 -11.96
N VAL A 29 -43.59 -19.19 -12.55
CA VAL A 29 -42.52 -18.21 -12.82
C VAL A 29 -42.96 -16.83 -12.37
N ARG A 30 -42.00 -16.02 -11.90
CA ARG A 30 -42.22 -14.62 -11.55
C ARG A 30 -41.84 -13.74 -12.74
N CYS A 31 -42.71 -12.82 -13.14
CA CYS A 31 -42.41 -11.88 -14.20
C CYS A 31 -41.30 -10.90 -13.75
N GLY A 32 -40.24 -10.72 -14.56
CA GLY A 32 -39.18 -9.76 -14.26
C GLY A 32 -39.58 -8.28 -14.39
N ALA A 33 -40.71 -7.99 -15.03
CA ALA A 33 -41.18 -6.61 -15.26
C ALA A 33 -42.22 -6.13 -14.23
N CYS A 34 -43.19 -6.98 -13.87
CA CYS A 34 -44.25 -6.62 -12.91
C CYS A 34 -44.21 -7.42 -11.61
N LEU A 35 -43.25 -8.36 -11.47
CA LEU A 35 -43.05 -9.17 -10.27
C LEU A 35 -44.21 -10.11 -9.89
N GLU A 36 -45.24 -10.22 -10.73
CA GLU A 36 -46.37 -11.12 -10.56
C GLU A 36 -45.98 -12.58 -10.79
N VAL A 37 -46.50 -13.49 -9.96
CA VAL A 37 -46.26 -14.94 -10.07
C VAL A 37 -47.39 -15.58 -10.87
N PHE A 38 -47.05 -16.25 -11.97
CA PHE A 38 -48.03 -16.94 -12.81
C PHE A 38 -47.47 -18.25 -13.36
N ASN A 39 -48.35 -19.11 -13.86
CA ASN A 39 -47.92 -20.38 -14.45
C ASN A 39 -47.59 -20.19 -15.94
N ALA A 40 -46.30 -20.25 -16.26
CA ALA A 40 -45.78 -20.09 -17.62
C ALA A 40 -46.29 -21.15 -18.59
N ALA A 41 -46.63 -22.37 -18.12
CA ALA A 41 -47.05 -23.46 -19.00
C ALA A 41 -48.39 -23.18 -19.72
N HIS A 42 -49.24 -22.34 -19.15
CA HIS A 42 -50.54 -21.97 -19.72
C HIS A 42 -50.46 -20.82 -20.74
N HIS A 43 -49.35 -20.09 -20.77
CA HIS A 43 -49.15 -18.90 -21.61
C HIS A 43 -47.90 -19.03 -22.51
N LEU A 44 -47.60 -20.25 -22.95
CA LEU A 44 -46.53 -20.54 -23.91
C LEU A 44 -46.98 -20.15 -25.33
N LEU A 45 -46.25 -19.21 -25.94
CA LEU A 45 -46.38 -18.92 -27.36
C LEU A 45 -45.50 -19.93 -28.11
N ARG A 46 -46.14 -20.88 -28.78
CA ARG A 46 -45.49 -21.92 -29.58
C ARG A 46 -45.41 -21.44 -31.03
N ASP A 47 -44.26 -21.70 -31.65
CA ASP A 47 -43.80 -21.30 -32.99
C ASP A 47 -43.17 -19.91 -33.12
N GLU A 48 -41.83 -19.92 -33.08
CA GLU A 48 -40.93 -19.23 -34.01
C GLU A 48 -39.55 -19.91 -33.85
N LEU A 49 -39.47 -21.18 -34.30
CA LEU A 49 -38.21 -21.90 -34.47
C LEU A 49 -38.07 -22.26 -35.95
N ASN A 50 -37.56 -21.32 -36.75
CA ASN A 50 -36.93 -21.66 -38.02
C ASN A 50 -35.69 -20.77 -38.23
N PRO A 51 -34.45 -21.31 -38.04
CA PRO A 51 -33.21 -20.58 -38.32
C PRO A 51 -32.87 -20.44 -39.81
N THR A 52 -33.82 -20.69 -40.73
CA THR A 52 -33.53 -20.83 -42.17
C THR A 52 -34.24 -19.80 -43.06
N GLN A 53 -34.43 -18.57 -42.59
CA GLN A 53 -34.90 -17.49 -43.45
C GLN A 53 -33.98 -16.27 -43.34
N PRO A 54 -33.29 -15.87 -44.43
CA PRO A 54 -32.52 -14.64 -44.44
C PRO A 54 -33.47 -13.45 -44.27
N LEU A 55 -33.09 -12.47 -43.42
CA LEU A 55 -33.76 -11.18 -43.35
C LEU A 55 -33.71 -10.53 -44.73
N SER A 56 -34.83 -10.64 -45.45
CA SER A 56 -35.10 -9.85 -46.63
C SER A 56 -35.61 -8.50 -46.14
N ALA A 57 -34.80 -7.47 -46.32
CA ALA A 57 -35.23 -6.08 -46.24
C ALA A 57 -36.27 -5.80 -47.33
N PRO A 58 -37.32 -5.04 -47.03
CA PRO A 58 -38.02 -4.26 -48.04
C PRO A 58 -37.61 -2.78 -47.91
N GLU A 59 -36.80 -2.36 -48.87
CA GLU A 59 -36.95 -1.13 -49.67
C GLU A 59 -37.47 0.14 -48.96
N ALA A 60 -36.57 1.12 -48.87
CA ALA A 60 -36.90 2.51 -48.61
C ALA A 60 -37.45 3.19 -49.88
N ALA A 61 -38.61 3.87 -49.78
CA ALA A 61 -38.96 5.09 -50.54
C ALA A 61 -40.37 5.62 -50.09
N PRO A 62 -40.71 6.90 -50.30
CA PRO A 62 -40.13 8.08 -49.65
C PRO A 62 -41.20 8.92 -48.92
N ALA A 63 -40.74 9.81 -48.05
CA ALA A 63 -41.54 10.79 -47.34
C ALA A 63 -42.28 11.76 -48.30
N ARG A 64 -43.53 12.09 -47.96
CA ARG A 64 -44.20 13.33 -48.40
C ARG A 64 -44.78 14.08 -47.19
N PRO A 65 -44.74 15.42 -47.19
CA PRO A 65 -44.90 16.25 -46.00
C PRO A 65 -46.37 16.52 -45.69
N GLN A 66 -46.75 16.40 -44.42
CA GLN A 66 -48.03 16.90 -43.95
C GLN A 66 -47.91 18.40 -43.69
N THR A 67 -48.52 19.17 -44.59
CA THR A 67 -48.93 20.54 -44.37
C THR A 67 -50.32 20.50 -43.75
N THR A 68 -50.49 21.11 -42.58
CA THR A 68 -51.82 21.60 -42.15
C THR A 68 -51.64 23.02 -41.63
N GLY A 69 -52.29 23.94 -42.34
CA GLY A 69 -52.39 25.33 -41.96
C GLY A 69 -53.55 25.57 -41.00
N VAL A 70 -53.27 26.47 -40.05
CA VAL A 70 -54.09 27.61 -39.62
C VAL A 70 -55.58 27.38 -39.33
N ALA A 71 -55.93 27.47 -38.04
CA ALA A 71 -57.13 28.20 -37.62
C ALA A 71 -56.78 29.11 -36.44
N THR A 72 -57.07 30.39 -36.66
CA THR A 72 -56.81 31.57 -35.85
C THR A 72 -57.75 31.70 -34.65
N ALA A 73 -57.23 32.15 -33.52
CA ALA A 73 -57.95 33.05 -32.60
C ALA A 73 -56.94 33.96 -31.89
N ASN A 74 -56.97 35.24 -32.26
CA ASN A 74 -56.23 36.34 -31.63
C ASN A 74 -56.64 36.52 -30.16
N THR A 75 -55.67 36.81 -29.28
CA THR A 75 -55.75 37.94 -28.35
C THR A 75 -54.34 38.47 -28.08
N ALA A 76 -54.24 39.79 -27.99
CA ALA A 76 -53.05 40.59 -28.20
C ALA A 76 -52.06 40.64 -27.01
N ALA A 77 -50.76 40.62 -27.38
CA ALA A 77 -49.64 41.44 -26.92
C ALA A 77 -49.42 41.69 -25.41
N THR A 78 -48.27 41.24 -24.88
CA THR A 78 -47.12 42.14 -24.64
C THR A 78 -45.80 41.35 -24.45
N THR A 79 -44.71 42.01 -24.83
CA THR A 79 -43.30 41.62 -24.95
C THR A 79 -42.53 41.40 -23.64
N LYS A 80 -41.66 40.37 -23.61
CA LYS A 80 -40.25 40.30 -23.10
C LYS A 80 -39.81 38.81 -23.10
N ALA A 81 -38.94 38.37 -24.00
CA ALA A 81 -37.46 38.40 -23.95
C ALA A 81 -36.88 37.53 -22.82
N ASP A 82 -36.37 36.36 -23.25
CA ASP A 82 -35.36 35.47 -22.66
C ASP A 82 -35.32 35.32 -21.13
N GLU A 83 -35.93 34.24 -20.64
CA GLU A 83 -35.37 33.49 -19.51
C GLU A 83 -35.34 32.00 -19.85
N THR A 84 -34.11 31.49 -19.79
CA THR A 84 -33.66 30.12 -19.85
C THR A 84 -34.60 29.16 -19.12
N LEU A 85 -35.26 28.26 -19.87
CA LEU A 85 -36.00 27.12 -19.34
C LEU A 85 -35.02 26.12 -18.72
N TRP A 86 -34.66 26.34 -17.46
CA TRP A 86 -34.14 25.29 -16.59
C TRP A 86 -35.33 24.45 -16.15
N ILE A 87 -35.38 23.20 -16.62
CA ILE A 87 -36.29 22.18 -16.07
C ILE A 87 -35.75 21.88 -14.67
N HIS A 88 -36.34 22.46 -13.65
CA HIS A 88 -36.15 22.05 -12.27
C HIS A 88 -37.09 20.87 -12.02
N ASP A 89 -36.53 19.66 -11.98
CA ASP A 89 -37.19 18.51 -11.37
C ASP A 89 -37.11 18.71 -9.85
N ASP A 90 -38.07 19.46 -9.31
CA ASP A 90 -38.33 19.54 -7.88
C ASP A 90 -38.94 18.21 -7.45
N LEU A 91 -38.08 17.21 -7.26
CA LEU A 91 -38.44 15.97 -6.59
C LEU A 91 -38.64 16.32 -5.12
N ASP A 92 -39.90 16.44 -4.69
CA ASP A 92 -40.32 16.72 -3.31
C ASP A 92 -39.75 15.64 -2.37
N LEU A 93 -38.53 15.85 -1.87
CA LEU A 93 -37.85 14.97 -0.90
C LEU A 93 -38.42 15.10 0.51
N ASP A 94 -39.34 16.04 0.74
CA ASP A 94 -40.00 16.28 2.03
C ASP A 94 -41.07 15.23 2.36
N SER A 95 -41.39 14.31 1.43
CA SER A 95 -42.33 13.21 1.67
C SER A 95 -41.67 11.92 2.17
N LEU A 96 -40.37 11.94 2.45
CA LEU A 96 -39.64 10.81 3.01
C LEU A 96 -39.32 11.13 4.47
N ASP A 97 -40.09 10.55 5.39
CA ASP A 97 -39.87 10.62 6.85
C ASP A 97 -38.58 9.83 7.22
N LEU A 98 -37.42 10.40 6.84
CA LEU A 98 -36.10 9.83 7.11
C LEU A 98 -35.86 9.61 8.61
N ASP A 99 -36.43 10.47 9.45
CA ASP A 99 -36.31 10.38 10.90
C ASP A 99 -37.03 9.14 11.47
N GLU A 100 -38.15 8.74 10.87
CA GLU A 100 -38.90 7.54 11.26
C GLU A 100 -38.15 6.26 10.86
N GLU A 101 -37.59 6.22 9.64
CA GLU A 101 -36.77 5.09 9.17
C GLU A 101 -35.46 4.97 9.98
N LEU A 102 -34.85 6.10 10.35
CA LEU A 102 -33.64 6.11 11.18
C LEU A 102 -33.94 5.60 12.60
N ALA A 103 -35.06 6.02 13.19
CA ALA A 103 -35.49 5.55 14.51
C ALA A 103 -35.73 4.03 14.51
N LYS A 104 -36.32 3.50 13.43
CA LYS A 104 -36.59 2.07 13.26
C LYS A 104 -35.31 1.24 13.14
N LEU A 105 -34.30 1.75 12.42
CA LEU A 105 -33.00 1.11 12.30
C LEU A 105 -32.25 1.08 13.64
N GLU A 106 -32.27 2.17 14.41
CA GLU A 106 -31.65 2.24 15.73
C GLU A 106 -32.32 1.26 16.72
N GLN A 107 -33.64 1.07 16.60
CA GLN A 107 -34.38 0.08 17.36
C GLN A 107 -33.96 -1.35 17.01
N GLN A 108 -33.83 -1.64 15.72
CA GLN A 108 -33.41 -2.95 15.23
C GLN A 108 -31.99 -3.30 15.68
N GLU A 109 -31.06 -2.34 15.66
CA GLU A 109 -29.69 -2.52 16.15
C GLU A 109 -29.66 -2.82 17.65
N ARG A 110 -30.47 -2.11 18.45
CA ARG A 110 -30.60 -2.37 19.89
C ARG A 110 -31.15 -3.76 20.21
N GLU A 111 -32.07 -4.27 19.38
CA GLU A 111 -32.60 -5.64 19.54
C GLU A 111 -31.53 -6.69 19.24
N LEU A 112 -30.82 -6.55 18.11
CA LEU A 112 -29.73 -7.43 17.73
C LEU A 112 -28.61 -7.48 18.78
N ALA A 113 -28.23 -6.33 19.34
CA ALA A 113 -27.25 -6.27 20.41
C ALA A 113 -27.72 -7.04 21.65
N ARG A 114 -29.02 -6.95 21.98
CA ARG A 114 -29.62 -7.66 23.13
C ARG A 114 -29.66 -9.17 22.90
N ASP A 115 -30.02 -9.60 21.69
CA ASP A 115 -30.00 -11.02 21.31
C ASP A 115 -28.58 -11.58 21.36
N LEU A 116 -27.59 -10.84 20.87
CA LEU A 116 -26.19 -11.26 20.89
C LEU A 116 -25.66 -11.39 22.32
N LEU A 117 -26.00 -10.44 23.20
CA LEU A 117 -25.72 -10.51 24.64
C LEU A 117 -26.42 -11.70 25.32
N SER A 118 -27.60 -12.10 24.85
CA SER A 118 -28.32 -13.28 25.38
C SER A 118 -27.77 -14.61 24.87
N LEU A 119 -27.08 -14.60 23.73
CA LEU A 119 -26.44 -15.77 23.13
C LEU A 119 -25.03 -16.02 23.67
N GLU A 120 -24.45 -15.08 24.43
CA GLU A 120 -23.18 -15.30 25.13
C GLU A 120 -23.40 -16.32 26.27
N PRO A 121 -22.95 -17.57 26.14
CA PRO A 121 -23.17 -18.58 27.17
C PRO A 121 -22.20 -18.35 28.32
N ASP A 122 -22.70 -18.50 29.55
CA ASP A 122 -21.97 -18.46 30.82
C ASP A 122 -20.58 -19.10 30.73
N ARG A 123 -19.56 -18.27 30.55
CA ARG A 123 -18.16 -18.67 30.50
C ARG A 123 -17.58 -19.00 31.88
N GLN A 124 -18.43 -19.03 32.92
CA GLN A 124 -18.04 -19.20 34.33
C GLN A 124 -18.34 -20.59 34.90
N THR A 125 -19.11 -21.45 34.22
CA THR A 125 -19.40 -22.82 34.72
C THR A 125 -18.49 -23.91 34.15
N SER A 126 -17.59 -23.58 33.22
CA SER A 126 -16.67 -24.53 32.57
C SER A 126 -15.23 -24.51 33.10
N SER A 127 -14.87 -23.61 34.03
CA SER A 127 -13.51 -23.53 34.56
C SER A 127 -13.14 -24.63 35.57
N GLU A 128 -14.10 -25.33 36.17
CA GLU A 128 -13.81 -26.41 37.14
C GLU A 128 -13.78 -27.82 36.53
N SER A 129 -14.33 -28.02 35.33
CA SER A 129 -14.37 -29.35 34.68
C SER A 129 -13.29 -29.54 33.60
N VAL A 130 -12.65 -28.48 33.11
CA VAL A 130 -11.61 -28.55 32.07
C VAL A 130 -10.20 -28.78 32.65
N ALA A 131 -9.97 -28.45 33.93
CA ALA A 131 -8.65 -28.66 34.57
C ALA A 131 -8.27 -30.14 34.79
N ARG A 132 -9.18 -31.10 34.61
CA ARG A 132 -8.88 -32.55 34.71
C ARG A 132 -8.75 -33.27 33.36
N LYS A 133 -8.87 -32.57 32.23
CA LYS A 133 -8.82 -33.19 30.90
C LYS A 133 -7.81 -32.51 29.94
N ALA A 134 -6.83 -31.79 30.50
CA ALA A 134 -5.79 -31.11 29.74
C ALA A 134 -4.53 -31.96 29.49
N ASP A 135 -4.35 -33.09 30.20
CA ASP A 135 -3.11 -33.88 30.08
C ASP A 135 -3.10 -34.90 28.92
N THR A 136 -4.17 -35.02 28.13
CA THR A 136 -4.23 -36.01 27.03
C THR A 136 -4.51 -35.45 25.64
N ALA A 137 -4.74 -34.14 25.50
CA ALA A 137 -5.12 -33.54 24.21
C ALA A 137 -4.03 -32.68 23.55
N SER A 138 -3.02 -32.18 24.29
CA SER A 138 -1.98 -31.31 23.68
C SER A 138 -0.98 -32.04 22.77
N ALA A 139 -0.99 -33.38 22.75
CA ALA A 139 -0.12 -34.17 21.89
C ALA A 139 -0.61 -34.28 20.43
N HIS A 140 -1.85 -33.89 20.12
CA HIS A 140 -2.43 -34.01 18.77
C HIS A 140 -2.50 -32.71 17.96
N ASP A 141 -2.30 -31.54 18.58
CA ASP A 141 -2.47 -30.25 17.90
C ASP A 141 -1.14 -29.69 17.32
N GLU A 142 0.02 -30.21 17.75
CA GLU A 142 1.34 -29.77 17.26
C GLU A 142 1.82 -30.51 15.99
N SER A 143 1.15 -31.60 15.59
CA SER A 143 1.62 -32.43 14.46
C SER A 143 1.49 -31.74 13.10
N TRP A 144 0.50 -30.85 12.95
CA TRP A 144 0.31 -30.09 11.71
C TRP A 144 1.37 -28.99 11.54
N ALA A 145 1.81 -28.38 12.64
CA ALA A 145 2.86 -27.37 12.63
C ALA A 145 4.22 -27.97 12.24
N GLU A 146 4.55 -29.17 12.74
CA GLU A 146 5.76 -29.89 12.32
C GLU A 146 5.74 -30.33 10.85
N ILE A 147 4.58 -30.75 10.32
CA ILE A 147 4.45 -31.16 8.92
C ILE A 147 4.69 -29.98 7.98
N LEU A 148 4.17 -28.79 8.30
CA LEU A 148 4.41 -27.58 7.50
C LEU A 148 5.88 -27.13 7.54
N LEU A 149 6.51 -27.16 8.72
CA LEU A 149 7.92 -26.82 8.87
C LEU A 149 8.85 -27.80 8.14
N ASN A 150 8.51 -29.09 8.12
CA ASN A 150 9.30 -30.10 7.40
C ASN A 150 9.07 -30.05 5.88
N ALA A 151 7.87 -29.66 5.43
CA ALA A 151 7.56 -29.41 4.02
C ALA A 151 8.33 -28.21 3.45
N GLU A 152 8.46 -27.11 4.22
CA GLU A 152 9.31 -25.97 3.84
C GLU A 152 10.80 -26.30 3.83
N ARG A 153 11.24 -27.21 4.71
CA ARG A 153 12.65 -27.61 4.83
C ARG A 153 13.07 -28.67 3.78
N GLY A 154 12.15 -29.13 2.93
CA GLY A 154 12.45 -30.04 1.83
C GLY A 154 12.91 -31.44 2.25
N VAL A 155 12.56 -31.90 3.45
CA VAL A 155 12.88 -33.26 3.92
C VAL A 155 11.62 -34.12 3.84
N GLY A 156 11.37 -34.68 2.67
CA GLY A 156 10.37 -35.74 2.52
C GLY A 156 10.92 -37.10 2.99
N PRO A 157 10.12 -37.97 3.61
CA PRO A 157 10.55 -39.32 3.96
C PRO A 157 10.76 -40.14 2.69
N ALA A 158 11.95 -40.72 2.57
CA ALA A 158 12.32 -41.63 1.49
C ALA A 158 11.46 -42.91 1.56
N THR A 159 10.59 -43.09 0.56
CA THR A 159 10.09 -44.42 0.19
C THR A 159 11.03 -45.02 -0.84
N ASP A 160 11.77 -46.03 -0.40
CA ASP A 160 12.54 -46.94 -1.24
C ASP A 160 11.64 -47.67 -2.24
N SER A 161 11.88 -47.45 -3.54
CA SER A 161 12.01 -48.57 -4.48
C SER A 161 12.50 -48.12 -5.86
N ALA A 162 13.46 -48.91 -6.34
CA ALA A 162 13.84 -49.16 -7.73
C ALA A 162 14.95 -48.27 -8.37
N ARG A 163 16.16 -48.80 -8.21
CA ARG A 163 17.09 -49.16 -9.30
C ARG A 163 17.80 -48.01 -10.04
N GLU A 164 18.97 -47.68 -9.51
CA GLU A 164 20.26 -47.61 -10.22
C GLU A 164 20.23 -47.32 -11.73
N GLU A 165 20.51 -46.06 -12.08
CA GLU A 165 21.33 -45.70 -13.25
C GLU A 165 22.08 -44.40 -12.93
N THR A 166 23.32 -44.56 -12.44
CA THR A 166 24.23 -43.46 -12.13
C THR A 166 24.84 -42.92 -13.44
N ILE A 167 24.33 -41.79 -13.92
CA ILE A 167 25.05 -40.96 -14.89
C ILE A 167 25.96 -40.01 -14.11
N HIS A 168 27.26 -40.31 -14.13
CA HIS A 168 28.32 -39.42 -13.66
C HIS A 168 28.42 -38.21 -14.59
N PHE A 169 28.19 -36.99 -14.07
CA PHE A 169 28.68 -35.77 -14.68
C PHE A 169 29.86 -35.25 -13.85
N THR A 170 31.05 -35.31 -14.45
CA THR A 170 32.23 -34.62 -13.97
C THR A 170 32.09 -33.12 -14.27
N PRO A 171 32.36 -32.22 -13.31
CA PRO A 171 32.44 -30.80 -13.62
C PRO A 171 33.70 -30.55 -14.45
N VAL A 172 33.50 -29.99 -15.64
CA VAL A 172 34.55 -29.53 -16.56
C VAL A 172 35.20 -28.28 -15.96
N THR A 173 36.50 -28.38 -15.70
CA THR A 173 37.41 -27.25 -15.49
C THR A 173 37.54 -26.46 -16.80
N ALA A 174 37.28 -25.16 -16.74
CA ALA A 174 37.73 -24.19 -17.75
C ALA A 174 38.18 -22.88 -17.08
N GLU A 175 39.50 -22.79 -16.90
CA GLU A 175 40.42 -21.65 -17.02
C GLU A 175 39.85 -20.25 -17.43
N SER A 176 39.91 -19.28 -16.48
CA SER A 176 40.28 -17.82 -16.53
C SER A 176 39.73 -16.82 -17.59
N PRO A 177 39.81 -15.46 -17.39
CA PRO A 177 40.17 -14.65 -16.20
C PRO A 177 39.20 -13.46 -15.89
N GLN A 178 39.18 -12.98 -14.63
CA GLN A 178 38.53 -11.72 -14.23
C GLN A 178 39.58 -10.72 -13.67
N PRO A 179 39.49 -9.40 -13.98
CA PRO A 179 40.54 -8.41 -13.67
C PRO A 179 40.66 -8.04 -12.18
N PRO A 180 41.80 -7.46 -11.75
CA PRO A 180 42.12 -7.29 -10.33
C PRO A 180 41.34 -6.14 -9.68
N SER A 181 40.65 -6.44 -8.59
CA SER A 181 40.25 -5.44 -7.59
C SER A 181 41.28 -5.46 -6.44
N PRO A 182 41.83 -4.31 -6.03
CA PRO A 182 42.75 -4.25 -4.90
C PRO A 182 41.97 -4.12 -3.58
N LEU A 183 42.68 -4.40 -2.48
CA LEU A 183 42.30 -4.24 -1.06
C LEU A 183 41.74 -5.52 -0.38
N ALA A 184 42.64 -6.48 -0.18
CA ALA A 184 42.52 -7.43 0.92
C ALA A 184 42.89 -6.72 2.24
N ILE A 185 41.91 -6.47 3.10
CA ILE A 185 42.14 -6.09 4.50
C ILE A 185 42.12 -7.38 5.32
N SER A 186 43.26 -7.66 5.95
CA SER A 186 43.48 -8.76 6.88
C SER A 186 42.58 -8.60 8.11
N SER A 187 41.76 -9.61 8.41
CA SER A 187 41.03 -9.73 9.68
C SER A 187 41.86 -10.49 10.70
N VAL A 188 42.48 -9.75 11.62
CA VAL A 188 42.99 -10.28 12.90
C VAL A 188 41.93 -10.00 13.98
N PRO A 189 41.56 -10.97 14.85
CA PRO A 189 40.51 -10.75 15.84
C PRO A 189 41.00 -9.84 16.98
N LEU A 190 40.29 -8.74 17.18
CA LEU A 190 40.50 -7.77 18.25
C LEU A 190 39.90 -8.29 19.56
N SER A 191 40.71 -8.92 20.40
CA SER A 191 40.35 -9.29 21.78
C SER A 191 41.30 -8.67 22.79
N THR A 192 41.56 -7.35 22.72
CA THR A 192 42.02 -6.55 23.88
C THR A 192 42.00 -5.07 23.53
N ALA A 193 40.85 -4.41 23.74
CA ALA A 193 40.76 -2.96 23.69
C ALA A 193 39.82 -2.45 24.79
N LYS A 194 40.17 -2.73 26.04
CA LYS A 194 39.70 -2.00 27.22
C LYS A 194 40.79 -1.97 28.29
N ALA A 195 41.91 -1.29 28.00
CA ALA A 195 42.94 -0.99 29.00
C ALA A 195 43.87 0.19 28.62
N GLN A 196 43.44 1.11 27.75
CA GLN A 196 44.26 2.28 27.39
C GLN A 196 43.42 3.56 27.46
N GLN A 197 43.18 4.03 28.68
CA GLN A 197 42.90 5.45 28.90
C GLN A 197 43.26 5.91 30.33
N ILE A 198 44.39 5.47 30.91
CA ILE A 198 45.04 6.16 32.03
C ILE A 198 46.56 5.93 31.95
N ARG A 199 47.27 6.76 31.19
CA ARG A 199 48.71 6.99 31.40
C ARG A 199 49.06 8.39 30.90
N SER A 200 48.62 9.39 31.64
CA SER A 200 49.26 10.70 31.61
C SER A 200 50.37 10.67 32.63
N GLU A 201 51.58 10.94 32.16
CA GLU A 201 52.82 11.01 32.94
C GLU A 201 52.67 11.95 34.14
N ARG A 202 53.00 11.42 35.31
CA ARG A 202 53.32 12.19 36.50
C ARG A 202 54.74 12.72 36.31
N ILE A 203 54.84 14.03 36.09
CA ILE A 203 56.10 14.76 36.09
C ILE A 203 56.47 15.03 37.56
N GLU A 204 57.50 14.36 38.07
CA GLU A 204 58.18 14.77 39.30
C GLU A 204 59.14 15.93 38.99
N PRO A 205 59.26 16.96 39.83
CA PRO A 205 60.31 17.93 39.69
C PRO A 205 61.61 17.35 40.29
N ALA A 206 62.53 16.96 39.41
CA ALA A 206 63.93 16.75 39.79
C ALA A 206 64.62 18.10 39.94
N LEU A 207 65.04 18.42 41.17
CA LEU A 207 65.87 19.59 41.48
C LEU A 207 67.29 19.32 40.95
N ALA A 208 67.60 19.84 39.77
CA ALA A 208 68.94 19.77 39.21
C ALA A 208 69.82 20.86 39.85
N SER A 209 70.80 20.42 40.66
CA SER A 209 71.93 21.24 41.09
C SER A 209 72.73 21.67 39.86
N SER A 210 72.76 22.97 39.60
CA SER A 210 73.71 23.56 38.66
C SER A 210 75.06 23.75 39.36
N THR A 211 76.02 22.91 39.03
CA THR A 211 77.45 23.24 39.17
C THR A 211 77.90 23.89 37.86
N ALA A 212 78.21 25.17 37.92
CA ALA A 212 79.08 25.84 36.96
C ALA A 212 79.97 26.81 37.74
N SER A 213 81.25 26.46 37.75
CA SER A 213 82.42 27.13 38.27
C SER A 213 82.62 28.50 37.61
N GLU A 214 83.21 29.46 38.34
CA GLU A 214 84.44 30.18 37.95
C GLU A 214 84.76 31.31 38.96
N ASN A 215 86.02 31.27 39.43
CA ASN A 215 86.93 32.41 39.72
C ASN A 215 86.51 33.43 40.78
N GLU A 216 87.37 34.02 41.62
CA GLU A 216 88.81 34.02 41.87
C GLU A 216 88.98 34.72 43.25
N ASN A 217 90.12 34.49 43.87
CA ASN A 217 90.70 35.17 45.05
C ASN A 217 90.13 36.56 45.43
N GLU A 218 89.88 36.80 46.72
CA GLU A 218 90.72 37.74 47.49
C GLU A 218 90.54 37.60 49.01
N ASN A 219 91.63 37.91 49.69
CA ASN A 219 91.82 37.85 51.13
C ASN A 219 90.87 38.81 51.88
N ASP A 220 90.41 38.42 53.07
CA ASP A 220 91.03 38.85 54.33
C ASP A 220 90.10 38.64 55.54
N ALA A 221 90.76 38.18 56.61
CA ALA A 221 90.46 38.47 58.01
C ALA A 221 89.01 38.35 58.51
N ALA A 222 88.73 37.16 59.05
CA ALA A 222 88.29 36.94 60.43
C ALA A 222 87.68 38.13 61.21
N SER A 223 86.40 37.99 61.57
CA SER A 223 85.90 38.46 62.85
C SER A 223 85.09 37.38 63.56
N SER A 224 85.62 36.97 64.71
CA SER A 224 84.98 36.47 65.94
C SER A 224 83.75 35.55 65.82
N THR A 225 83.85 34.29 66.25
CA THR A 225 83.47 33.82 67.61
C THR A 225 81.97 34.00 67.87
N ALA A 226 81.11 32.98 67.97
CA ALA A 226 81.18 31.77 68.77
C ALA A 226 80.08 30.76 68.33
N PRO A 227 80.19 29.47 68.71
CA PRO A 227 79.23 28.43 68.34
C PRO A 227 77.87 28.61 69.01
N ARG A 228 76.86 28.41 68.17
CA ARG A 228 75.50 27.94 68.49
C ARG A 228 75.47 27.07 69.74
N ARG A 229 74.67 27.48 70.73
CA ARG A 229 74.14 26.59 71.77
C ARG A 229 72.71 27.02 72.10
N GLU A 230 71.83 26.05 71.95
CA GLU A 230 70.38 26.16 71.96
C GLU A 230 69.86 26.51 73.36
N PRO A 231 68.84 27.37 73.48
CA PRO A 231 68.01 27.37 74.67
C PRO A 231 67.12 26.12 74.63
N ASP A 232 67.29 25.29 75.66
CA ASP A 232 66.40 24.22 76.07
C ASP A 232 64.99 24.80 76.30
N LEU A 233 64.13 24.71 75.28
CA LEU A 233 62.70 24.99 75.40
C LEU A 233 61.93 23.67 75.40
N ARG A 234 62.21 22.84 76.41
CA ARG A 234 61.22 21.91 76.91
C ARG A 234 60.19 22.66 77.73
N GLY A 235 59.02 22.86 77.14
CA GLY A 235 57.78 23.04 77.88
C GLY A 235 57.17 24.42 77.81
N GLU A 236 56.62 24.78 76.65
CA GLU A 236 55.39 25.58 76.59
C GLU A 236 54.49 25.00 75.48
N PRO A 237 53.19 24.82 75.73
CA PRO A 237 52.28 24.27 74.73
C PRO A 237 52.18 25.26 73.56
N LEU A 238 52.58 24.82 72.36
CA LEU A 238 52.32 25.52 71.09
C LEU A 238 50.81 25.49 70.78
N PHE A 239 50.04 26.22 71.57
CA PHE A 239 48.58 26.35 71.49
C PHE A 239 48.17 27.72 70.93
N GLU A 240 49.01 28.30 70.08
CA GLU A 240 48.75 29.61 69.46
C GLU A 240 49.30 29.66 68.02
N LEU A 241 49.12 28.56 67.29
CA LEU A 241 48.99 28.61 65.83
C LEU A 241 47.50 28.65 65.56
N ASP A 242 46.91 29.84 65.56
CA ASP A 242 45.62 30.03 64.90
C ASP A 242 45.81 29.71 63.42
N ASP A 243 45.22 28.61 62.97
CA ASP A 243 45.13 28.27 61.56
C ASP A 243 44.45 29.44 60.84
N GLU A 244 45.23 30.26 60.15
CA GLU A 244 44.71 31.34 59.31
C GLU A 244 43.72 30.72 58.31
N PRO A 245 42.44 31.10 58.34
CA PRO A 245 41.43 30.40 57.58
C PRO A 245 41.76 30.56 56.09
N LEU A 246 42.04 29.43 55.46
CA LEU A 246 42.30 29.34 54.03
C LEU A 246 41.09 29.95 53.30
N GLN A 247 41.24 31.17 52.79
CA GLN A 247 40.21 31.87 52.01
C GLN A 247 40.08 31.15 50.66
N LEU A 248 39.31 30.07 50.67
CA LEU A 248 38.83 29.42 49.47
C LEU A 248 37.73 30.30 48.89
N ASP A 249 38.12 31.28 48.08
CA ASP A 249 37.21 32.03 47.23
C ASP A 249 36.55 31.05 46.26
N TRP A 250 35.41 30.49 46.68
CA TRP A 250 34.55 29.68 45.82
C TRP A 250 33.91 30.62 44.80
N GLN A 251 34.59 30.81 43.66
CA GLN A 251 33.95 31.40 42.50
C GLN A 251 32.90 30.41 41.99
N GLU A 252 31.62 30.79 42.08
CA GLU A 252 30.57 30.08 41.36
C GLU A 252 30.97 29.99 39.90
N ARG A 253 31.29 28.76 39.46
CA ARG A 253 31.55 28.47 38.04
C ARG A 253 30.29 28.89 37.28
N LYS A 254 30.34 30.07 36.63
CA LYS A 254 29.28 30.55 35.75
C LYS A 254 29.01 29.45 34.73
N LYS A 255 27.87 28.78 34.86
CA LYS A 255 27.48 27.65 34.01
C LYS A 255 27.49 28.16 32.56
N PRO A 256 28.14 27.47 31.60
CA PRO A 256 28.32 27.99 30.25
C PRO A 256 27.03 27.83 29.43
N TRP A 257 25.96 28.48 29.87
CA TRP A 257 24.61 28.33 29.33
C TRP A 257 24.54 28.74 27.86
N GLY A 258 25.31 29.76 27.47
CA GLY A 258 25.45 30.17 26.06
C GLY A 258 26.08 29.10 25.16
N ARG A 259 27.04 28.31 25.66
CA ARG A 259 27.61 27.19 24.88
C ARG A 259 26.59 26.06 24.76
N TRP A 260 25.81 25.79 25.81
CA TRP A 260 24.79 24.76 25.77
C TRP A 260 23.63 25.12 24.83
N LEU A 261 23.17 26.37 24.85
CA LEU A 261 22.18 26.91 23.91
C LEU A 261 22.73 26.91 22.47
N GLY A 262 23.99 27.29 22.27
CA GLY A 262 24.64 27.24 20.96
C GLY A 262 24.75 25.83 20.39
N TRP A 263 25.16 24.85 21.21
CA TRP A 263 25.19 23.44 20.81
C TRP A 263 23.79 22.87 20.59
N GLY A 264 22.80 23.28 21.38
CA GLY A 264 21.40 22.92 21.17
C GLY A 264 20.87 23.44 19.84
N ALA A 265 21.12 24.72 19.53
CA ALA A 265 20.73 25.33 18.25
C ALA A 265 21.45 24.66 17.06
N LEU A 266 22.74 24.35 17.20
CA LEU A 266 23.50 23.64 16.16
C LEU A 266 22.97 22.22 15.92
N ASN A 267 22.58 21.50 16.99
CA ASN A 267 21.95 20.19 16.86
C ASN A 267 20.59 20.28 16.17
N ILE A 268 19.75 21.25 16.55
CA ILE A 268 18.46 21.49 15.89
C ILE A 268 18.66 21.81 14.41
N LEU A 269 19.64 22.65 14.07
CA LEU A 269 19.96 22.97 12.69
C LEU A 269 20.43 21.74 11.92
N ALA A 270 21.23 20.87 12.53
CA ALA A 270 21.64 19.60 11.93
C ALA A 270 20.45 18.65 11.71
N VAL A 271 19.51 18.55 12.67
CA VAL A 271 18.30 17.74 12.53
C VAL A 271 17.39 18.28 11.43
N LEU A 272 17.21 19.60 11.36
CA LEU A 272 16.43 20.24 10.28
C LEU A 272 17.08 20.02 8.92
N ALA A 273 18.41 20.14 8.83
CA ALA A 273 19.14 19.87 7.59
C ALA A 273 19.00 18.40 7.16
N LEU A 274 19.08 17.46 8.11
CA LEU A 274 18.89 16.03 7.84
C LEU A 274 17.44 15.72 7.44
N GLY A 275 16.45 16.34 8.08
CA GLY A 275 15.04 16.24 7.70
C GLY A 275 14.78 16.79 6.30
N ALA A 276 15.35 17.95 5.98
CA ALA A 276 15.27 18.53 4.63
C ALA A 276 15.93 17.61 3.59
N GLN A 277 17.12 17.08 3.88
CA GLN A 277 17.79 16.12 3.01
C GLN A 277 16.96 14.85 2.79
N TYR A 278 16.33 14.32 3.85
CA TYR A 278 15.46 13.17 3.77
C TYR A 278 14.23 13.42 2.89
N VAL A 279 13.58 14.59 3.05
CA VAL A 279 12.43 14.99 2.24
C VAL A 279 12.80 15.19 0.79
N VAL A 280 13.95 15.81 0.50
CA VAL A 280 14.43 15.99 -0.88
C VAL A 280 14.77 14.65 -1.54
N TYR A 281 15.44 13.76 -0.81
CA TYR A 281 15.81 12.44 -1.34
C TYR A 281 14.59 11.53 -1.58
N ASN A 282 13.60 11.56 -0.68
CA ASN A 282 12.39 10.74 -0.77
C ASN A 282 11.19 11.53 -1.32
N TYR A 283 11.40 12.62 -2.03
CA TYR A 283 10.31 13.52 -2.46
C TYR A 283 9.23 12.78 -3.27
N GLU A 284 9.64 11.90 -4.18
CA GLU A 284 8.71 11.12 -5.00
C GLU A 284 7.85 10.16 -4.17
N GLU A 285 8.43 9.48 -3.20
CA GLU A 285 7.70 8.54 -2.33
C GLU A 285 6.80 9.29 -1.34
N LEU A 286 7.30 10.38 -0.74
CA LEU A 286 6.55 11.18 0.23
C LEU A 286 5.37 11.92 -0.42
N SER A 287 5.53 12.39 -1.66
CA SER A 287 4.47 13.09 -2.41
C SER A 287 3.34 12.16 -2.87
N ARG A 288 3.60 10.85 -2.99
CA ARG A 288 2.60 9.82 -3.29
C ARG A 288 1.72 9.45 -2.10
N GLN A 289 2.17 9.71 -0.87
CA GLN A 289 1.36 9.44 0.31
C GLN A 289 0.33 10.56 0.54
N HIS A 290 -0.94 10.18 0.64
CA HIS A 290 -2.06 11.11 0.82
C HIS A 290 -1.89 12.04 2.05
N GLN A 291 -1.22 11.59 3.10
CA GLN A 291 -1.04 12.36 4.34
C GLN A 291 -0.16 13.60 4.17
N TYR A 292 0.92 13.51 3.39
CA TYR A 292 1.88 14.62 3.22
C TYR A 292 1.50 15.55 2.07
N ARG A 293 0.63 15.11 1.16
CA ARG A 293 0.25 15.87 -0.03
C ARG A 293 -0.33 17.25 0.28
N ALA A 294 -1.20 17.37 1.29
CA ALA A 294 -1.79 18.66 1.67
C ALA A 294 -0.74 19.70 2.12
N TRP A 295 0.41 19.24 2.65
CA TRP A 295 1.53 20.11 3.00
C TRP A 295 2.35 20.48 1.77
N PHE A 296 2.64 19.49 0.90
CA PHE A 296 3.36 19.73 -0.36
C PHE A 296 2.60 20.65 -1.31
N GLU A 297 1.27 20.54 -1.44
CA GLU A 297 0.44 21.42 -2.27
C GLU A 297 0.52 22.89 -1.86
N ARG A 298 0.76 23.18 -0.57
CA ARG A 298 0.92 24.55 -0.06
C ARG A 298 2.34 25.09 -0.27
N ILE A 299 3.34 24.22 -0.25
CA ILE A 299 4.76 24.61 -0.24
C ILE A 299 5.38 24.61 -1.64
N CYS A 300 5.02 23.63 -2.48
CA CYS A 300 5.48 23.52 -3.87
C CYS A 300 5.26 24.80 -4.71
N PRO A 301 4.13 25.53 -4.65
CA PRO A 301 3.97 26.75 -5.45
C PRO A 301 4.94 27.88 -5.04
N THR A 302 5.42 27.89 -3.79
CA THR A 302 6.42 28.87 -3.33
C THR A 302 7.84 28.49 -3.70
N LEU A 303 8.13 27.19 -3.77
CA LEU A 303 9.46 26.64 -4.09
C LEU A 303 9.65 26.32 -5.58
N GLY A 304 8.57 26.38 -6.38
CA GLY A 304 8.59 26.04 -7.81
C GLY A 304 8.74 24.54 -8.09
N CYS A 305 8.31 23.67 -7.16
CA CYS A 305 8.39 22.23 -7.32
C CYS A 305 7.24 21.71 -8.21
N GLU A 306 7.54 20.78 -9.12
CA GLU A 306 6.52 20.03 -9.86
C GLU A 306 6.00 18.89 -8.98
N LEU A 307 4.71 18.92 -8.65
CA LEU A 307 4.07 17.90 -7.83
C LEU A 307 3.52 16.80 -8.74
N PRO A 308 4.04 15.56 -8.67
CA PRO A 308 3.53 14.47 -9.50
C PRO A 308 2.06 14.16 -9.17
N ALA A 309 1.36 13.65 -10.18
CA ALA A 309 -0.01 13.16 -10.00
C ALA A 309 -0.04 12.04 -8.96
N LEU A 310 -1.12 11.98 -8.18
CA LEU A 310 -1.30 10.90 -7.21
C LEU A 310 -1.60 9.61 -7.99
N VAL A 311 -0.77 8.58 -7.80
CA VAL A 311 -0.92 7.28 -8.46
C VAL A 311 -0.86 6.18 -7.41
N ASP A 312 -1.91 5.39 -7.35
CA ASP A 312 -2.10 4.20 -6.55
C ASP A 312 -2.67 3.10 -7.46
N ILE A 313 -1.75 2.30 -8.03
CA ILE A 313 -2.05 1.23 -8.98
C ILE A 313 -2.87 0.12 -8.32
N ASP A 314 -2.69 -0.10 -7.01
CA ASP A 314 -3.38 -1.16 -6.28
C ASP A 314 -4.88 -0.92 -6.20
N GLN A 315 -5.31 0.35 -6.28
CA GLN A 315 -6.71 0.75 -6.34
C GLN A 315 -7.34 0.58 -7.72
N ILE A 316 -6.55 0.34 -8.77
CA ILE A 316 -7.07 0.04 -10.10
C ILE A 316 -7.32 -1.46 -10.19
N LYS A 317 -8.56 -1.84 -10.50
CA LYS A 317 -8.95 -3.25 -10.62
C LYS A 317 -9.65 -3.51 -11.94
N SER A 318 -9.40 -4.69 -12.49
CA SER A 318 -10.17 -5.24 -13.60
C SER A 318 -11.24 -6.21 -13.11
N SER A 319 -12.40 -6.14 -13.73
CA SER A 319 -13.45 -7.15 -13.64
C SER A 319 -13.84 -7.63 -15.03
N ASN A 320 -14.46 -8.81 -15.10
CA ASN A 320 -14.97 -9.39 -16.35
C ASN A 320 -13.92 -9.50 -17.47
N LEU A 321 -12.68 -9.90 -17.13
CA LEU A 321 -11.67 -10.21 -18.13
C LEU A 321 -12.09 -11.47 -18.89
N VAL A 322 -12.42 -11.32 -20.17
CA VAL A 322 -12.85 -12.40 -21.05
C VAL A 322 -12.08 -12.34 -22.36
N VAL A 323 -11.49 -13.46 -22.75
CA VAL A 323 -10.79 -13.60 -24.03
C VAL A 323 -11.64 -14.44 -24.97
N ARG A 324 -11.88 -13.94 -26.19
CA ARG A 324 -12.68 -14.61 -27.23
C ARG A 324 -11.94 -14.59 -28.57
N SER A 325 -12.26 -15.50 -29.47
CA SER A 325 -11.81 -15.42 -30.87
C SER A 325 -12.47 -14.24 -31.58
N HIS A 326 -11.71 -13.48 -32.37
CA HIS A 326 -12.25 -12.38 -33.16
C HIS A 326 -13.21 -12.91 -34.24
N PRO A 327 -14.42 -12.33 -34.42
CA PRO A 327 -15.39 -12.82 -35.39
C PRO A 327 -14.92 -12.64 -36.85
N ASP A 328 -14.28 -11.51 -37.16
CA ASP A 328 -13.89 -11.16 -38.53
C ASP A 328 -12.50 -11.65 -38.97
N PHE A 329 -11.60 -11.95 -38.03
CA PHE A 329 -10.20 -12.28 -38.32
C PHE A 329 -9.78 -13.61 -37.69
N THR A 330 -9.38 -14.57 -38.52
CA THR A 330 -8.88 -15.87 -38.05
C THR A 330 -7.50 -15.71 -37.43
N GLY A 331 -7.30 -16.25 -36.22
CA GLY A 331 -6.03 -16.14 -35.49
C GLY A 331 -5.85 -14.82 -34.74
N ALA A 332 -6.93 -14.06 -34.54
CA ALA A 332 -6.97 -12.92 -33.63
C ALA A 332 -7.90 -13.22 -32.45
N LEU A 333 -7.59 -12.61 -31.31
CA LEU A 333 -8.38 -12.67 -30.09
C LEU A 333 -8.83 -11.25 -29.71
N VAL A 334 -10.06 -11.16 -29.21
CA VAL A 334 -10.61 -9.96 -28.58
C VAL A 334 -10.56 -10.17 -27.07
N VAL A 335 -9.94 -9.23 -26.37
CA VAL A 335 -9.88 -9.21 -24.91
C VAL A 335 -10.79 -8.09 -24.41
N ASP A 336 -11.89 -8.48 -23.78
CA ASP A 336 -12.82 -7.56 -23.14
C ASP A 336 -12.55 -7.50 -21.64
N ALA A 337 -12.51 -6.30 -21.07
CA ALA A 337 -12.40 -6.11 -19.63
C ALA A 337 -13.07 -4.80 -19.19
N ILE A 338 -13.43 -4.73 -17.90
CA ILE A 338 -13.92 -3.51 -17.27
C ILE A 338 -12.90 -3.07 -16.23
N LEU A 339 -12.37 -1.86 -16.37
CA LEU A 339 -11.47 -1.23 -15.43
C LEU A 339 -12.26 -0.26 -14.56
N TYR A 340 -11.98 -0.22 -13.26
CA TYR A 340 -12.51 0.82 -12.39
C TYR A 340 -11.44 1.25 -11.39
N ASN A 341 -11.41 2.55 -11.13
CA ASN A 341 -10.54 3.16 -10.14
C ASN A 341 -11.27 3.18 -8.78
N ARG A 342 -10.83 2.37 -7.83
CA ARG A 342 -11.40 2.33 -6.46
C ARG A 342 -10.94 3.49 -5.58
N ALA A 343 -9.93 4.26 -6.00
CA ALA A 343 -9.46 5.40 -5.24
C ALA A 343 -10.52 6.50 -5.22
N THR A 344 -10.46 7.35 -4.20
CA THR A 344 -11.33 8.54 -4.05
C THR A 344 -10.92 9.70 -4.96
N PHE A 345 -9.80 9.57 -5.69
CA PHE A 345 -9.22 10.60 -6.55
C PHE A 345 -9.05 10.09 -7.99
N ALA A 346 -9.02 11.03 -8.94
CA ALA A 346 -8.74 10.72 -10.34
C ALA A 346 -7.26 10.38 -10.53
N GLN A 347 -6.98 9.34 -11.29
CA GLN A 347 -5.64 8.80 -11.50
C GLN A 347 -5.27 8.78 -12.98
N PRO A 348 -4.00 8.88 -13.38
CA PRO A 348 -3.65 8.69 -14.77
C PRO A 348 -3.90 7.25 -15.22
N PHE A 349 -4.23 7.08 -16.49
CA PHE A 349 -4.48 5.76 -17.08
C PHE A 349 -3.20 4.88 -17.05
N PRO A 350 -3.26 3.65 -16.48
CA PRO A 350 -2.07 2.81 -16.34
C PRO A 350 -1.67 2.14 -17.65
N LEU A 351 -0.45 1.64 -17.69
CA LEU A 351 -0.03 0.68 -18.70
C LEU A 351 -0.64 -0.69 -18.38
N LEU A 352 -1.24 -1.33 -19.37
CA LEU A 352 -1.84 -2.65 -19.22
C LEU A 352 -0.88 -3.70 -19.73
N GLU A 353 -0.63 -4.76 -18.97
CA GLU A 353 0.16 -5.89 -19.41
C GLU A 353 -0.72 -7.15 -19.42
N ILE A 354 -0.90 -7.75 -20.59
CA ILE A 354 -1.63 -9.01 -20.75
C ILE A 354 -0.59 -10.12 -20.86
N ARG A 355 -0.73 -11.15 -20.02
CA ARG A 355 0.15 -12.32 -19.99
C ARG A 355 -0.64 -13.57 -20.29
N PHE A 356 -0.16 -14.35 -21.24
CA PHE A 356 -0.67 -15.68 -21.58
C PHE A 356 0.29 -16.74 -21.04
N ALA A 357 -0.27 -17.74 -20.38
CA ALA A 357 0.45 -18.83 -19.78
C ALA A 357 -0.13 -20.19 -20.18
N ASP A 358 0.74 -21.20 -20.18
CA ASP A 358 0.36 -22.60 -20.35
C ASP A 358 -0.36 -23.13 -19.10
N LEU A 359 -0.88 -24.36 -19.17
CA LEU A 359 -1.46 -25.12 -18.07
C LEU A 359 -0.53 -25.21 -16.85
N ASN A 360 0.79 -25.20 -17.10
CA ASN A 360 1.82 -25.24 -16.06
C ASN A 360 2.21 -23.84 -15.52
N GLY A 361 1.51 -22.77 -15.91
CA GLY A 361 1.80 -21.39 -15.50
C GLY A 361 3.04 -20.77 -16.17
N LYS A 362 3.70 -21.47 -17.11
CA LYS A 362 4.83 -20.93 -17.88
C LYS A 362 4.32 -19.85 -18.84
N LEU A 363 4.94 -18.68 -18.79
CA LEU A 363 4.64 -17.56 -19.69
C LEU A 363 4.95 -17.95 -21.15
N LEU A 364 3.94 -17.84 -22.01
CA LEU A 364 4.04 -18.11 -23.45
C LEU A 364 4.20 -16.81 -24.23
N ALA A 365 3.40 -15.80 -23.89
CA ALA A 365 3.43 -14.49 -24.50
C ALA A 365 3.01 -13.41 -23.50
N SER A 366 3.57 -12.22 -23.65
CA SER A 366 3.15 -11.03 -22.90
C SER A 366 3.22 -9.80 -23.80
N ARG A 367 2.26 -8.90 -23.65
CA ARG A 367 2.25 -7.62 -24.35
C ARG A 367 1.76 -6.51 -23.44
N SER A 368 2.46 -5.37 -23.48
CA SER A 368 2.04 -4.13 -22.84
C SER A 368 1.27 -3.25 -23.82
N PHE A 369 0.23 -2.57 -23.33
CA PHE A 369 -0.63 -1.66 -24.07
C PHE A 369 -0.63 -0.29 -23.41
N LYS A 370 -0.44 0.75 -24.23
CA LYS A 370 -0.52 2.14 -23.79
C LYS A 370 -1.98 2.60 -23.69
N PRO A 371 -2.30 3.65 -22.91
CA PRO A 371 -3.65 4.24 -22.84
C PRO A 371 -4.28 4.51 -24.19
N SER A 372 -3.48 4.94 -25.18
CA SER A 372 -3.94 5.18 -26.55
C SER A 372 -4.39 3.93 -27.32
N GLU A 373 -3.99 2.72 -26.90
CA GLU A 373 -4.33 1.47 -27.57
C GLU A 373 -5.63 0.85 -27.04
N TYR A 374 -5.95 1.03 -25.75
CA TYR A 374 -7.16 0.45 -25.14
C TYR A 374 -8.30 1.45 -24.93
N LEU A 375 -8.02 2.75 -24.93
CA LEU A 375 -9.06 3.78 -24.84
C LEU A 375 -9.60 4.11 -26.22
N SER A 376 -10.84 3.71 -26.48
CA SER A 376 -11.58 4.03 -27.71
C SER A 376 -12.78 4.93 -27.42
N GLY A 377 -13.31 5.58 -28.48
CA GLY A 377 -14.50 6.43 -28.38
C GLY A 377 -14.30 7.71 -27.55
N GLU A 378 -15.22 7.99 -26.63
CA GLU A 378 -15.28 9.25 -25.86
C GLU A 378 -14.15 9.44 -24.83
N LEU A 379 -13.49 8.35 -24.45
CA LEU A 379 -12.35 8.35 -23.54
C LEU A 379 -11.01 8.34 -24.29
N ALA A 380 -11.01 8.26 -25.62
CA ALA A 380 -9.80 8.32 -26.42
C ALA A 380 -9.10 9.68 -26.21
N GLY A 381 -7.84 9.63 -25.75
CA GLY A 381 -7.03 10.82 -25.49
C GLY A 381 -7.25 11.48 -24.13
N ARG A 382 -8.12 10.95 -23.26
CA ARG A 382 -8.16 11.39 -21.86
C ARG A 382 -6.95 10.84 -21.12
N SER A 383 -6.28 11.69 -20.34
CA SER A 383 -5.14 11.29 -19.51
C SER A 383 -5.55 10.80 -18.12
N GLN A 384 -6.72 11.22 -17.62
CA GLN A 384 -7.19 10.93 -16.27
C GLN A 384 -8.41 10.00 -16.24
N MET A 385 -8.30 8.97 -15.42
CA MET A 385 -9.30 7.98 -15.07
C MET A 385 -10.13 8.47 -13.85
N PRO A 386 -11.44 8.71 -14.00
CA PRO A 386 -12.30 9.16 -12.91
C PRO A 386 -12.46 8.09 -11.81
N PRO A 387 -12.71 8.50 -10.55
CA PRO A 387 -12.96 7.56 -9.46
C PRO A 387 -14.33 6.88 -9.62
N GLN A 388 -14.42 5.60 -9.25
CA GLN A 388 -15.65 4.79 -9.17
C GLN A 388 -16.45 4.62 -10.48
N VAL A 389 -15.92 5.01 -11.63
CA VAL A 389 -16.58 4.82 -12.93
C VAL A 389 -16.05 3.58 -13.63
N PRO A 390 -16.92 2.66 -14.10
CA PRO A 390 -16.50 1.52 -14.90
C PRO A 390 -16.16 1.95 -16.34
N ILE A 391 -14.97 1.56 -16.80
CA ILE A 391 -14.44 1.85 -18.13
C ILE A 391 -14.30 0.54 -18.88
N HIS A 392 -15.05 0.40 -19.96
CA HIS A 392 -14.99 -0.76 -20.84
C HIS A 392 -13.81 -0.63 -21.79
N ILE A 393 -12.99 -1.67 -21.88
CA ILE A 393 -11.92 -1.78 -22.86
C ILE A 393 -12.12 -3.03 -23.70
N ALA A 394 -11.78 -2.92 -24.98
CA ALA A 394 -11.74 -4.02 -25.92
C ALA A 394 -10.40 -3.93 -26.67
N LEU A 395 -9.62 -4.99 -26.60
CA LEU A 395 -8.27 -5.05 -27.18
C LEU A 395 -8.18 -6.18 -28.19
N ASP A 396 -7.74 -5.85 -29.40
CA ASP A 396 -7.50 -6.81 -30.46
C ASP A 396 -6.04 -7.25 -30.47
N ILE A 397 -5.81 -8.55 -30.30
CA ILE A 397 -4.47 -9.15 -30.22
C ILE A 397 -4.33 -10.34 -31.16
N LEU A 398 -3.09 -10.69 -31.49
CA LEU A 398 -2.79 -11.91 -32.24
C LEU A 398 -2.84 -13.13 -31.31
N ASP A 399 -3.41 -14.24 -31.78
CA ASP A 399 -3.50 -15.49 -31.02
C ASP A 399 -2.09 -16.10 -30.79
N PRO A 400 -1.62 -16.27 -29.54
CA PRO A 400 -0.35 -16.92 -29.23
C PRO A 400 -0.37 -18.45 -29.42
N GLY A 401 -1.54 -19.02 -29.74
CA GLY A 401 -1.74 -20.42 -30.08
C GLY A 401 -2.43 -21.24 -28.98
N ALA A 402 -2.83 -22.46 -29.32
CA ALA A 402 -3.68 -23.33 -28.49
C ALA A 402 -3.10 -23.76 -27.12
N LYS A 403 -1.83 -23.45 -26.83
CA LYS A 403 -1.21 -23.73 -25.52
C LYS A 403 -1.51 -22.63 -24.49
N ALA A 404 -2.01 -21.47 -24.91
CA ALA A 404 -2.38 -20.38 -24.02
C ALA A 404 -3.76 -20.61 -23.38
N VAL A 405 -3.79 -21.31 -22.26
CA VAL A 405 -5.04 -21.60 -21.53
C VAL A 405 -5.29 -20.57 -20.42
N ASN A 406 -4.23 -20.11 -19.78
CA ASN A 406 -4.30 -19.16 -18.67
C ASN A 406 -3.98 -17.75 -19.17
N TYR A 407 -4.71 -16.76 -18.66
CA TYR A 407 -4.48 -15.35 -18.96
C TYR A 407 -4.60 -14.50 -17.70
N SER A 408 -3.77 -13.47 -17.60
CA SER A 408 -3.84 -12.47 -16.53
C SER A 408 -3.58 -11.07 -17.07
N LEU A 409 -4.18 -10.08 -16.39
CA LEU A 409 -4.02 -8.66 -16.66
C LEU A 409 -3.33 -8.02 -15.45
N SER A 410 -2.17 -7.42 -15.69
CA SER A 410 -1.41 -6.61 -14.72
C SER A 410 -1.44 -5.13 -15.10
N PHE A 411 -1.30 -4.27 -14.09
CA PHE A 411 -1.28 -2.81 -14.23
C PHE A 411 0.09 -2.28 -13.82
N HIS A 412 0.60 -1.32 -14.57
CA HIS A 412 1.86 -0.63 -14.27
C HIS A 412 1.67 0.89 -14.33
N SER A 413 2.51 1.63 -13.61
CA SER A 413 2.47 3.10 -13.63
C SER A 413 2.71 3.60 -15.06
N PRO A 414 1.99 4.65 -15.50
CA PRO A 414 2.36 5.35 -16.71
C PRO A 414 3.76 5.99 -16.50
N GLU A 415 4.68 5.76 -17.44
CA GLU A 415 6.04 6.33 -17.45
C GLU A 415 6.05 7.85 -17.34
#